data_AF-A0A919DCQ1-F1
#
_entry.id   AF-A0A919DCQ1-F1
#
_cell.length_a   1.000
_cell.length_b   1.000
_cell.length_c   1.000
_cell.angle_alpha   90.00
_cell.angle_beta   90.00
_cell.angle_gamma   90.00
#
_symmetry.space_group_name_H-M   'P 1'
#
loop_
_entity.id
_entity.type
_entity.pdbx_description
1 polymer ?
#
loop_
_entity_poly.entity_id
_entity_poly.type
_entity_poly.pdbx_seq_one_letter_code
_entity_poly.pdbx_strand_id
1 'polypeptide(L)'
;MGGTAYWTKQVRRADERSPKAGATRRLDRLRGLLKEADPSVADRAWREVVDTLQRTTDRHSTRGSAYWTDEIKRADKRSPKEGATKRLDRLRSVLQRVDPVVANRAWREVSDTLQQITVRHTW
;
A
#
# COMPACT_ATOMS: atom_id res chain seq x y z
N MET A 1 -18.83 -14.61 -11.82
CA MET A 1 -18.85 -13.17 -12.20
C MET A 1 -19.13 -12.21 -11.03
N GLY A 2 -18.54 -12.41 -9.82
CA GLY A 2 -18.88 -11.58 -8.63
C GLY A 2 -17.76 -10.71 -8.05
N GLY A 3 -16.50 -10.89 -8.46
CA GLY A 3 -15.35 -10.29 -7.79
C GLY A 3 -15.21 -8.78 -8.01
N THR A 4 -15.23 -8.33 -9.26
CA THR A 4 -14.92 -6.94 -9.61
C THR A 4 -15.95 -5.95 -9.08
N ALA A 5 -17.25 -6.23 -9.24
CA ALA A 5 -18.32 -5.36 -8.75
C ALA A 5 -18.32 -5.27 -7.21
N TYR A 6 -18.06 -6.38 -6.51
CA TYR A 6 -17.89 -6.40 -5.07
C TYR A 6 -16.73 -5.49 -4.65
N TRP A 7 -15.55 -5.69 -5.25
CA TRP A 7 -14.36 -4.92 -4.90
C TRP A 7 -14.51 -3.44 -5.19
N THR A 8 -15.13 -3.05 -6.31
CA THR A 8 -15.42 -1.64 -6.61
C THR A 8 -16.29 -1.00 -5.54
N LYS A 9 -17.37 -1.68 -5.12
CA LYS A 9 -18.25 -1.19 -4.04
C LYS A 9 -17.51 -1.06 -2.71
N GLN A 10 -16.65 -2.02 -2.39
CA GLN A 10 -15.87 -2.02 -1.14
C GLN A 10 -14.83 -0.89 -1.10
N VAL A 11 -14.14 -0.65 -2.22
CA VAL A 11 -13.18 0.45 -2.34
C VAL A 11 -13.90 1.79 -2.24
N ARG A 12 -15.03 1.98 -2.94
CA ARG A 12 -15.83 3.22 -2.87
C ARG A 12 -16.27 3.54 -1.44
N ARG A 13 -16.81 2.55 -0.72
CA ARG A 13 -17.20 2.71 0.70
C ARG A 13 -16.02 3.05 1.59
N ALA A 14 -14.82 2.56 1.27
CA ALA A 14 -13.63 2.88 2.03
C ALA A 14 -13.16 4.31 1.75
N ASP A 15 -13.20 4.76 0.50
CA ASP A 15 -12.91 6.14 0.10
C ASP A 15 -13.86 7.14 0.77
N GLU A 16 -15.16 6.82 0.83
CA GLU A 16 -16.19 7.60 1.52
C GLU A 16 -15.88 7.77 3.03
N ARG A 17 -15.17 6.82 3.66
CA ARG A 17 -14.77 6.92 5.07
C ARG A 17 -13.53 7.77 5.27
N SER A 18 -12.49 7.53 4.46
CA SER A 18 -11.25 8.33 4.45
C SER A 18 -10.31 7.89 3.33
N PRO A 19 -9.41 8.77 2.86
CA PRO A 19 -8.34 8.39 1.94
C PRO A 19 -7.48 7.20 2.44
N LYS A 20 -7.18 7.16 3.75
CA LYS A 20 -6.43 6.06 4.38
C LYS A 20 -7.15 4.72 4.24
N ALA A 21 -8.46 4.71 4.49
CA ALA A 21 -9.27 3.51 4.34
C ALA A 21 -9.31 3.06 2.88
N GLY A 22 -9.45 4.00 1.95
CA GLY A 22 -9.33 3.79 0.51
C GLY A 22 -8.03 3.09 0.10
N ALA A 23 -6.88 3.62 0.53
CA ALA A 23 -5.57 3.06 0.24
C ALA A 23 -5.41 1.64 0.80
N THR A 24 -5.79 1.46 2.07
CA THR A 24 -5.72 0.15 2.74
C THR A 24 -6.58 -0.88 2.00
N ARG A 25 -7.80 -0.50 1.58
CA ARG A 25 -8.72 -1.42 0.90
C ARG A 25 -8.25 -1.80 -0.49
N ARG A 26 -7.60 -0.88 -1.23
CA ARG A 26 -6.96 -1.18 -2.51
C ARG A 26 -5.79 -2.15 -2.35
N LEU A 27 -4.98 -2.00 -1.31
CA LEU A 27 -3.91 -2.95 -1.02
C LEU A 27 -4.45 -4.35 -0.69
N ASP A 28 -5.53 -4.44 0.09
CA ASP A 28 -6.19 -5.73 0.39
C ASP A 28 -6.72 -6.40 -0.88
N ARG A 29 -7.31 -5.62 -1.78
CA ARG A 29 -7.77 -6.11 -3.09
C ARG A 29 -6.60 -6.65 -3.90
N LEU A 30 -5.53 -5.86 -4.06
CA LEU A 30 -4.32 -6.26 -4.77
C LEU A 30 -3.76 -7.56 -4.18
N ARG A 31 -3.67 -7.65 -2.85
CA ARG A 31 -3.24 -8.87 -2.16
C ARG A 31 -4.11 -10.07 -2.51
N GLY A 32 -5.42 -9.91 -2.63
CA GLY A 32 -6.34 -10.97 -3.03
C GLY A 32 -6.08 -11.44 -4.46
N LEU A 33 -5.88 -10.50 -5.39
CA LEU A 33 -5.62 -10.81 -6.80
C LEU A 33 -4.25 -11.48 -6.99
N LEU A 34 -3.21 -10.99 -6.31
CA LEU A 34 -1.87 -11.54 -6.39
C LEU A 34 -1.71 -12.92 -5.75
N LYS A 35 -2.69 -13.41 -4.98
CA LYS A 35 -2.67 -14.81 -4.49
C LYS A 35 -2.88 -15.83 -5.61
N GLU A 36 -3.67 -15.45 -6.62
CA GLU A 36 -4.03 -16.30 -7.75
C GLU A 36 -3.14 -16.01 -8.98
N ALA A 37 -2.25 -15.02 -8.88
CA ALA A 37 -1.36 -14.62 -9.95
C ALA A 37 -0.09 -15.49 -9.99
N ASP A 38 0.57 -15.50 -11.15
CA ASP A 38 1.91 -16.09 -11.28
C ASP A 38 2.88 -15.48 -10.23
N PRO A 39 3.72 -16.30 -9.56
CA PRO A 39 4.63 -15.82 -8.53
C PRO A 39 5.56 -14.69 -8.97
N SER A 40 6.01 -14.68 -10.23
CA SER A 40 6.89 -13.63 -10.75
C SER A 40 6.15 -12.30 -10.94
N VAL A 41 4.90 -12.35 -11.38
CA VAL A 41 4.01 -11.18 -11.49
C VAL A 41 3.70 -10.64 -10.10
N ALA A 42 3.38 -11.52 -9.15
CA ALA A 42 3.14 -11.14 -7.76
C ALA A 42 4.37 -10.47 -7.12
N ASP A 43 5.56 -11.05 -7.28
CA ASP A 43 6.81 -10.47 -6.78
C ASP A 43 7.05 -9.07 -7.33
N ARG A 44 6.89 -8.89 -8.65
CA ARG A 44 7.07 -7.60 -9.33
C ARG A 44 6.09 -6.55 -8.83
N ALA A 45 4.81 -6.90 -8.73
CA ALA A 45 3.79 -6.00 -8.21
C ALA A 45 4.08 -5.59 -6.76
N TRP A 46 4.51 -6.52 -5.91
CA TRP A 46 4.86 -6.20 -4.52
C TRP A 46 6.08 -5.29 -4.40
N ARG A 47 7.09 -5.42 -5.28
CA ARG A 47 8.23 -4.48 -5.31
C ARG A 47 7.78 -3.06 -5.65
N GLU A 48 6.90 -2.89 -6.63
CA GLU A 48 6.36 -1.57 -6.98
C GLU A 48 5.55 -0.95 -5.82
N VAL A 49 4.80 -1.78 -5.07
CA VAL A 49 4.11 -1.33 -3.85
C VAL A 49 5.13 -0.89 -2.79
N VAL A 50 6.17 -1.69 -2.55
CA VAL A 50 7.26 -1.36 -1.61
C VAL A 50 7.86 0.01 -1.95
N ASP A 51 8.22 0.23 -3.21
CA ASP A 51 8.84 1.47 -3.65
C ASP A 51 7.90 2.67 -3.47
N THR A 52 6.61 2.50 -3.75
CA THR A 52 5.60 3.55 -3.59
C THR A 52 5.45 3.96 -2.13
N LEU A 53 5.33 2.99 -1.23
CA LEU A 53 5.18 3.24 0.21
C LEU A 53 6.45 3.84 0.81
N GLN A 54 7.63 3.38 0.37
CA GLN A 54 8.92 3.92 0.79
C GLN A 54 9.06 5.38 0.36
N ARG A 55 8.88 5.68 -0.93
CA ARG A 55 8.97 7.06 -1.47
C ARG A 55 8.02 8.02 -0.78
N THR A 56 6.78 7.58 -0.52
CA THR A 56 5.80 8.43 0.19
C THR A 56 6.23 8.66 1.64
N THR A 57 6.73 7.64 2.32
CA THR A 57 7.21 7.75 3.71
C THR A 57 8.37 8.72 3.82
N ASP A 58 9.36 8.62 2.93
CA ASP A 58 10.58 9.43 2.98
C ASP A 58 10.31 10.92 2.71
N ARG A 59 9.28 11.23 1.91
CA ARG A 59 8.81 12.62 1.69
C ARG A 59 8.26 13.27 2.96
N HIS A 60 7.71 12.47 3.88
CA HIS A 60 7.06 12.96 5.10
C HIS A 60 7.83 12.66 6.39
N SER A 61 8.94 11.92 6.30
CA SER A 61 9.81 11.61 7.42
C SER A 61 11.25 11.49 6.97
N THR A 62 12.09 12.43 7.40
CA THR A 62 13.52 12.47 7.10
C THR A 62 14.36 11.58 8.04
N ARG A 63 13.78 11.08 9.13
CA ARG A 63 14.47 10.23 10.11
C ARG A 63 14.05 8.78 9.98
N GLY A 64 15.03 7.92 9.67
CA GLY A 64 14.91 6.47 9.84
C GLY A 64 14.92 6.13 11.32
N SER A 65 13.81 5.62 11.85
CA SER A 65 13.82 5.00 13.18
C SER A 65 14.55 3.66 13.09
N ALA A 66 15.51 3.40 13.98
CA ALA A 66 16.21 2.12 14.06
C ALA A 66 15.22 0.94 14.15
N TYR A 67 14.14 1.10 14.93
CA TYR A 67 13.04 0.14 15.00
C TYR A 67 12.44 -0.16 13.62
N TRP A 68 12.07 0.87 12.87
CA TRP A 68 11.46 0.70 11.55
C TRP A 68 12.43 0.09 10.54
N THR A 69 13.71 0.46 10.58
CA THR A 69 14.75 -0.11 9.72
C THR A 69 14.88 -1.61 9.96
N ASP A 70 14.96 -2.05 11.21
CA ASP A 70 15.09 -3.47 11.55
C ASP A 70 13.85 -4.27 11.20
N GLU A 71 12.66 -3.76 11.50
CA GLU A 71 11.40 -4.43 11.19
C GLU A 71 11.19 -4.59 9.68
N ILE A 72 11.50 -3.55 8.91
CA ILE A 72 11.43 -3.60 7.45
C ILE A 72 12.46 -4.58 6.89
N LYS A 73 13.71 -4.53 7.37
CA LYS A 73 14.76 -5.46 6.93
C LYS A 73 14.40 -6.91 7.20
N ARG A 74 13.81 -7.22 8.35
CA ARG A 74 13.32 -8.57 8.67
C ARG A 74 12.17 -9.00 7.76
N ALA A 75 11.24 -8.09 7.47
CA ALA A 75 10.09 -8.39 6.61
C ALA A 75 10.51 -8.60 5.15
N ASP A 76 11.41 -7.77 4.62
CA ASP A 76 11.94 -7.89 3.25
C ASP A 76 12.63 -9.24 3.03
N LYS A 77 13.34 -9.76 4.05
CA LYS A 77 13.95 -11.09 4.01
C LYS A 77 12.93 -12.22 3.88
N ARG A 78 11.69 -12.03 4.34
CA ARG A 78 10.65 -13.07 4.27
C ARG A 78 9.91 -13.01 2.94
N SER A 79 9.48 -11.82 2.52
CA SER A 79 8.90 -11.58 1.18
C SER A 79 8.68 -10.09 0.93
N PRO A 80 8.62 -9.66 -0.36
CA PRO A 80 8.22 -8.29 -0.70
C PRO A 80 6.83 -7.90 -0.18
N LYS A 81 5.90 -8.85 -0.06
CA LYS A 81 4.58 -8.63 0.53
C LYS A 81 4.65 -8.25 2.00
N GLU A 82 5.46 -8.94 2.80
CA GLU A 82 5.67 -8.57 4.21
C GLU A 82 6.37 -7.21 4.30
N GLY A 83 7.36 -6.97 3.44
CA GLY A 83 8.03 -5.69 3.30
C GLY A 83 7.08 -4.53 3.02
N ALA A 84 6.14 -4.71 2.10
CA ALA A 84 5.08 -3.74 1.79
C ALA A 84 4.17 -3.49 2.99
N THR A 85 3.77 -4.56 3.70
CA THR A 85 2.89 -4.46 4.87
C THR A 85 3.54 -3.64 5.98
N LYS A 86 4.82 -3.91 6.29
CA LYS A 86 5.55 -3.13 7.31
C LYS A 86 5.76 -1.68 6.91
N ARG A 87 6.03 -1.41 5.63
CA ARG A 87 6.12 -0.02 5.13
C ARG A 87 4.79 0.73 5.19
N LEU A 88 3.66 0.05 4.99
CA LEU A 88 2.35 0.65 5.19
C LEU A 88 2.14 1.05 6.66
N ASP A 89 2.52 0.18 7.60
CA ASP A 89 2.42 0.49 9.04
C ASP A 89 3.32 1.66 9.44
N ARG A 90 4.53 1.72 8.87
CA ARG A 90 5.41 2.87 9.02
C ARG A 90 4.78 4.14 8.48
N LEU A 91 4.24 4.11 7.27
CA LEU A 91 3.57 5.25 6.65
C LEU A 91 2.40 5.74 7.50
N ARG A 92 1.59 4.82 8.06
CA ARG A 92 0.51 5.14 9.00
C ARG A 92 1.02 5.89 10.21
N SER A 93 2.12 5.43 10.81
CA SER A 93 2.74 6.07 11.97
C SER A 93 3.29 7.47 11.64
N VAL A 94 3.89 7.64 10.47
CA VAL A 94 4.40 8.93 10.00
C VAL A 94 3.24 9.91 9.76
N LEU A 95 2.26 9.51 8.96
CA LEU A 95 1.15 10.40 8.57
C LEU A 95 0.21 10.76 9.72
N GLN A 96 0.21 10.01 10.83
CA GLN A 96 -0.50 10.40 12.06
C GLN A 96 0.05 11.69 12.69
N ARG A 97 1.29 12.05 12.40
CA ARG A 97 1.97 13.23 12.96
C ARG A 97 2.06 14.40 11.98
N VAL A 98 1.57 14.20 10.77
CA VAL A 98 1.57 15.20 9.70
C VAL A 98 0.22 15.92 9.70
N ASP A 99 0.21 17.17 9.22
CA ASP A 99 -1.02 17.92 8.98
C ASP A 99 -2.08 17.05 8.27
N PRO A 100 -3.34 17.02 8.73
CA PRO A 100 -4.37 16.15 8.18
C PRO A 100 -4.64 16.36 6.68
N VAL A 101 -4.53 17.58 6.17
CA VAL A 101 -4.73 17.86 4.73
C VAL A 101 -3.61 17.24 3.92
N VAL A 102 -2.37 17.40 4.38
CA VAL A 102 -1.18 16.79 3.75
C VAL A 102 -1.25 15.27 3.84
N ALA A 103 -1.63 14.71 4.99
CA ALA A 103 -1.80 13.27 5.17
C ALA A 103 -2.87 12.70 4.24
N ASN A 104 -4.02 13.37 4.11
CA ASN A 104 -5.08 12.97 3.19
C ASN A 104 -4.62 12.98 1.73
N ARG A 105 -3.83 13.99 1.32
CA ARG A 105 -3.24 14.05 -0.02
C ARG A 105 -2.29 12.88 -0.26
N ALA A 106 -1.39 12.59 0.68
CA ALA A 106 -0.47 11.46 0.58
C ALA A 106 -1.22 10.12 0.45
N TRP A 107 -2.30 9.92 1.22
CA TRP A 107 -3.14 8.72 1.10
C TRP A 107 -3.86 8.58 -0.24
N ARG A 108 -4.26 9.69 -0.87
CA ARG A 108 -4.85 9.68 -2.22
C ARG A 108 -3.80 9.30 -3.26
N GLU A 109 -2.60 9.88 -3.20
CA GLU A 109 -1.49 9.53 -4.11
C GLU A 109 -1.13 8.02 -4.02
N VAL A 110 -1.07 7.48 -2.80
CA VAL A 110 -0.87 6.03 -2.59
C VAL A 110 -2.04 5.23 -3.18
N SER A 111 -3.29 5.67 -2.97
CA SER A 111 -4.47 4.98 -3.50
C SER A 111 -4.45 4.89 -5.03
N ASP A 112 -4.13 6.00 -5.69
CA ASP A 112 -4.08 6.08 -7.16
C ASP A 112 -2.98 5.18 -7.71
N THR A 113 -1.81 5.21 -7.06
CA THR A 113 -0.67 4.36 -7.46
C THR A 113 -0.98 2.87 -7.25
N LEU A 114 -1.61 2.49 -6.12
CA LEU A 114 -2.05 1.11 -5.89
C LEU A 114 -3.08 0.64 -6.92
N GLN A 115 -3.98 1.53 -7.33
CA GLN A 115 -4.94 1.23 -8.39
C GLN A 115 -4.23 0.99 -9.73
N GLN A 116 -3.23 1.81 -10.08
CA GLN A 116 -2.43 1.63 -11.30
C GLN A 116 -1.64 0.32 -11.29
N ILE A 117 -0.99 -0.03 -10.17
CA ILE A 117 -0.28 -1.30 -9.99
C ILE A 117 -1.25 -2.47 -10.17
N THR A 118 -2.44 -2.38 -9.57
CA THR A 118 -3.48 -3.42 -9.72
C THR A 118 -3.87 -3.60 -11.18
N VAL A 119 -4.17 -2.50 -11.90
CA VAL A 119 -4.54 -2.58 -13.32
C VAL A 119 -3.41 -3.19 -14.16
N ARG A 120 -2.15 -2.80 -13.92
CA ARG A 120 -1.00 -3.26 -14.71
C ARG A 120 -0.70 -4.76 -14.57
N HIS A 121 -0.97 -5.34 -13.41
CA HIS A 121 -0.51 -6.70 -13.07
C HIS A 121 -1.64 -7.73 -12.95
N THR A 122 -2.90 -7.34 -13.05
CA THR A 122 -4.04 -8.25 -12.82
C THR A 122 -5.14 -8.16 -13.86
N TRP A 123 -4.94 -7.38 -14.93
CA TRP A 123 -5.87 -7.18 -16.04
C TRP A 123 -5.09 -7.22 -17.34
#